data_AF-A0A8S3Z8G6-F1
#
_entry.id   AF-A0A8S3Z8G6-F1
#
_cell.length_a   1.000
_cell.length_b   1.000
_cell.length_c   1.000
_cell.angle_alpha   90.00
_cell.angle_beta   90.00
_cell.angle_gamma   90.00
#
_symmetry.space_group_name_H-M   'P 1'
#
loop_
_entity.id
_entity.type
_entity.pdbx_description
1 polymer ?
#
loop_
_entity_poly.entity_id
_entity_poly.type
_entity_poly.pdbx_seq_one_letter_code
_entity_poly.pdbx_strand_id
1 'polypeptide(L)'
;SACQPGQYGRECEHRCNCAGNQSCFVSTGGCPSGCAAGFQGEDCGTQCLHFYWCKVGFRCDTGIYGLGCQSSCSQFCVRDNDTRTDFCDNTNGACLYGCQDGYQGPNCTKVDENDVVVVVVVAVVSLIVVISSIIVVILV
;
A
#
# COMPACT_ATOMS: atom_id res chain seq x y z
N SER A 1 18.64 -20.82 38.02
CA SER A 1 19.04 -19.49 38.51
C SER A 1 17.88 -18.54 38.29
N ALA A 2 17.57 -17.67 39.26
CA ALA A 2 16.62 -16.58 39.02
C ALA A 2 17.34 -15.46 38.28
N CYS A 3 16.81 -15.02 37.14
CA CYS A 3 17.35 -13.87 36.42
C CYS A 3 17.09 -12.57 37.18
N GLN A 4 17.92 -11.56 36.95
CA GLN A 4 17.63 -10.21 37.43
C GLN A 4 16.35 -9.68 36.76
N PRO A 5 15.63 -8.74 37.40
CA PRO A 5 14.49 -8.09 36.79
C PRO A 5 14.83 -7.53 35.40
N GLY A 6 13.99 -7.80 34.41
CA GLY A 6 14.19 -7.37 33.02
C GLY A 6 15.04 -8.31 32.17
N GLN A 7 15.39 -9.50 32.67
CA GLN A 7 16.14 -10.53 31.94
C GLN A 7 15.41 -11.88 31.91
N TYR A 8 15.58 -12.63 30.82
CA TYR A 8 15.00 -13.94 30.60
C TYR A 8 15.93 -14.85 29.78
N GLY A 9 15.61 -16.14 29.69
CA GLY A 9 16.44 -17.15 29.03
C GLY A 9 17.15 -18.07 30.03
N ARG A 10 17.80 -19.12 29.53
CA ARG A 10 18.47 -20.10 30.42
C ARG A 10 19.66 -19.50 31.14
N GLU A 11 20.36 -18.59 30.47
CA GLU A 11 21.53 -17.88 31.01
C GLU A 11 21.25 -16.40 31.25
N CYS A 12 19.97 -15.99 31.26
CA CYS A 12 19.56 -14.59 31.39
C CYS A 12 20.13 -13.68 30.28
N GLU A 13 20.37 -14.24 29.10
CA GLU A 13 21.03 -13.56 27.98
C GLU A 13 20.12 -12.57 27.23
N HIS A 14 18.81 -12.65 27.45
CA HIS A 14 17.83 -11.82 26.78
C HIS A 14 17.22 -10.78 27.72
N ARG A 15 16.82 -9.64 27.16
CA ARG A 15 16.23 -8.52 27.91
C ARG A 15 14.79 -8.30 27.48
N CYS A 16 13.93 -8.00 28.44
CA CYS A 16 12.52 -7.68 28.25
C CYS A 16 12.23 -6.28 28.79
N ASN A 17 11.28 -5.57 28.18
CA ASN A 17 10.90 -4.21 28.59
C ASN A 17 9.40 -4.17 28.94
N CYS A 18 9.06 -4.49 30.18
CA CYS A 18 7.67 -4.56 30.64
C CYS A 18 7.14 -3.21 31.14
N ALA A 19 5.85 -2.97 30.94
CA ALA A 19 5.18 -1.81 31.52
C ALA A 19 5.23 -1.84 33.06
N GLY A 20 5.33 -0.67 33.68
CA GLY A 20 5.28 -0.55 35.15
C GLY A 20 6.45 -1.20 35.89
N ASN A 21 7.60 -1.41 35.23
CA ASN A 21 8.81 -2.01 35.83
C ASN A 21 8.59 -3.45 36.35
N GLN A 22 7.62 -4.17 35.78
CA GLN A 22 7.35 -5.57 36.13
C GLN A 22 8.47 -6.49 35.64
N SER A 23 8.62 -7.63 36.31
CA SER A 23 9.47 -8.73 35.82
C SER A 23 8.74 -9.51 34.73
N CYS A 24 9.43 -9.84 33.64
CA CYS A 24 8.91 -10.75 32.63
C CYS A 24 9.03 -12.23 33.07
N PHE A 25 8.33 -13.10 32.36
CA PHE A 25 8.45 -14.55 32.54
C PHE A 25 9.84 -15.03 32.11
N VAL A 26 10.58 -15.69 33.01
CA VAL A 26 11.96 -16.15 32.77
C VAL A 26 12.06 -17.11 31.56
N SER A 27 10.99 -17.86 31.27
CA SER A 27 10.96 -18.83 30.17
C SER A 27 10.71 -18.23 28.79
N THR A 28 9.94 -17.15 28.69
CA THR A 28 9.48 -16.59 27.40
C THR A 28 9.87 -15.14 27.18
N GLY A 29 10.27 -14.41 28.23
CA GLY A 29 10.45 -12.96 28.19
C GLY A 29 9.16 -12.16 28.18
N GLY A 30 8.00 -12.83 28.19
CA GLY A 30 6.70 -12.17 28.12
C GLY A 30 6.35 -11.35 29.35
N CYS A 31 5.64 -10.24 29.13
CA CYS A 31 5.25 -9.30 30.18
C CYS A 31 3.78 -9.49 30.60
N PRO A 32 3.46 -9.67 31.89
CA PRO A 32 2.10 -9.93 32.36
C PRO A 32 1.10 -8.82 32.02
N SER A 33 1.54 -7.56 32.05
CA SER A 33 0.70 -6.39 31.73
C SER A 33 1.05 -5.75 30.39
N GLY A 34 1.79 -6.45 29.53
CA GLY A 34 2.25 -5.95 28.23
C GLY A 34 3.54 -5.14 28.29
N CYS A 35 3.96 -4.67 27.11
CA CYS A 35 5.23 -3.99 26.91
C CYS A 35 5.23 -2.54 27.39
N ALA A 36 6.40 -2.07 27.82
CA ALA A 36 6.64 -0.66 28.07
C ALA A 36 6.41 0.16 26.80
N ALA A 37 6.07 1.44 26.96
CA ALA A 37 5.90 2.34 25.82
C ALA A 37 7.16 2.36 24.94
N GLY A 38 6.99 2.14 23.64
CA GLY A 38 8.10 2.05 22.70
C GLY A 38 8.73 0.67 22.55
N PHE A 39 8.13 -0.39 23.12
CA PHE A 39 8.56 -1.77 22.92
C PHE A 39 7.41 -2.67 22.46
N GLN A 40 7.75 -3.71 21.68
CA GLN A 40 6.80 -4.69 21.17
C GLN A 40 7.43 -6.09 21.04
N GLY A 41 6.62 -7.04 20.56
CA GLY A 41 6.97 -8.47 20.45
C GLY A 41 6.47 -9.25 21.66
N GLU A 42 6.46 -10.59 21.55
CA GLU A 42 6.01 -11.46 22.66
C GLU A 42 6.86 -11.28 23.92
N ASP A 43 8.15 -10.94 23.77
CA ASP A 43 9.12 -10.75 24.83
C ASP A 43 9.37 -9.27 25.18
N CYS A 44 8.72 -8.34 24.48
CA CYS A 44 8.97 -6.91 24.58
C CYS A 44 10.46 -6.53 24.41
N GLY A 45 11.23 -7.33 23.65
CA GLY A 45 12.65 -7.12 23.38
C GLY A 45 12.89 -6.16 22.22
N THR A 46 11.88 -5.93 21.38
CA THR A 46 12.01 -5.10 20.18
C THR A 46 11.65 -3.65 20.47
N GLN A 47 12.62 -2.74 20.32
CA GLN A 47 12.35 -1.30 20.41
C GLN A 47 11.66 -0.80 19.14
N CYS A 48 10.54 -0.11 19.32
CA CYS A 48 9.86 0.61 18.26
C CYS A 48 10.66 1.88 17.95
N LEU A 49 11.36 1.88 16.82
CA LEU A 49 12.13 3.03 16.34
C LEU A 49 11.22 4.25 16.02
N HIS A 50 9.92 4.01 15.83
CA HIS A 50 8.88 5.03 15.71
C HIS A 50 7.63 4.63 16.53
N PHE A 51 6.98 5.61 17.16
CA PHE A 51 5.79 5.44 18.00
C PHE A 51 4.66 4.61 17.33
N TYR A 52 4.57 4.70 16.00
CA TYR A 52 3.59 3.99 15.18
C TYR A 52 3.86 2.49 14.99
N TRP A 53 5.12 2.04 15.08
CA TRP A 53 5.47 0.63 14.88
C TRP A 53 5.06 -0.25 16.07
N CYS A 54 4.79 0.36 17.23
CA CYS A 54 4.24 -0.32 18.41
C CYS A 54 2.73 -0.60 18.32
N LYS A 55 2.04 -0.03 17.32
CA LYS A 55 0.68 -0.42 16.95
C LYS A 55 0.79 -1.33 15.72
N VAL A 56 0.89 -2.62 15.96
CA VAL A 56 0.82 -3.65 14.92
C VAL A 56 -0.37 -3.34 13.99
N GLY A 57 -0.10 -3.10 12.70
CA GLY A 57 -1.12 -2.81 11.68
C GLY A 57 -1.43 -1.32 11.48
N PHE A 58 -0.46 -0.52 11.02
CA PHE A 58 -0.73 0.83 10.52
C PHE A 58 -1.55 0.75 9.22
N ARG A 59 -2.87 0.73 9.35
CA ARG A 59 -3.81 0.87 8.24
C ARG A 59 -4.32 2.30 8.24
N CYS A 60 -4.24 2.94 7.09
CA CYS A 60 -4.85 4.24 6.87
C CYS A 60 -6.37 4.09 6.65
N ASP A 61 -7.11 5.19 6.82
CA ASP A 61 -8.51 5.21 6.42
C ASP A 61 -8.65 4.91 4.92
N THR A 62 -9.83 4.45 4.49
CA THR A 62 -10.05 4.06 3.10
C THR A 62 -9.74 5.20 2.14
N GLY A 63 -8.83 4.97 1.20
CA GLY A 63 -8.45 5.95 0.17
C GLY A 63 -7.27 6.86 0.53
N ILE A 64 -6.57 6.59 1.63
CA ILE A 64 -5.28 7.22 1.95
C ILE A 64 -4.19 6.16 2.19
N TYR A 65 -2.94 6.50 1.93
CA TYR A 65 -1.81 5.58 1.99
C TYR A 65 -0.50 6.27 2.42
N GLY A 66 0.54 5.46 2.61
CA GLY A 66 1.90 5.89 2.86
C GLY A 66 2.18 6.19 4.33
N LEU A 67 3.43 6.47 4.64
CA LEU A 67 3.86 6.76 6.01
C LEU A 67 3.13 8.00 6.55
N GLY A 68 2.33 7.84 7.61
CA GLY A 68 1.56 8.93 8.20
C GLY A 68 0.23 9.25 7.50
N CYS A 69 -0.23 8.42 6.54
CA CYS A 69 -1.51 8.58 5.85
C CYS A 69 -1.73 9.96 5.21
N GLN A 70 -0.67 10.55 4.67
CA GLN A 70 -0.70 11.89 4.08
C GLN A 70 -0.95 11.88 2.57
N SER A 71 -0.93 10.71 1.94
CA SER A 71 -1.14 10.57 0.50
C SER A 71 -2.53 10.02 0.21
N SER A 72 -3.23 10.61 -0.75
CA SER A 72 -4.56 10.16 -1.19
C SER A 72 -4.44 9.24 -2.39
N CYS A 73 -5.21 8.15 -2.40
CA CYS A 73 -5.30 7.24 -3.53
C CYS A 73 -5.93 7.94 -4.74
N SER A 74 -5.55 7.47 -5.93
CA SER A 74 -6.09 8.02 -7.17
C SER A 74 -7.60 7.82 -7.25
N GLN A 75 -8.32 8.87 -7.65
CA GLN A 75 -9.75 8.81 -7.91
C GLN A 75 -10.11 7.87 -9.08
N PHE A 76 -9.12 7.54 -9.92
CA PHE A 76 -9.26 6.70 -11.11
C PHE A 76 -8.97 5.22 -10.84
N CYS A 77 -8.70 4.83 -9.59
CA CYS A 77 -8.70 3.41 -9.22
C CYS A 77 -10.13 2.85 -9.34
N VAL A 78 -10.26 1.60 -9.81
CA VAL A 78 -11.53 0.88 -9.76
C VAL A 78 -11.90 0.59 -8.31
N ARG A 79 -13.16 0.85 -7.95
CA ARG A 79 -13.73 0.50 -6.63
C ARG A 79 -14.56 -0.77 -6.77
N ASP A 80 -14.54 -1.59 -5.73
CA ASP A 80 -15.49 -2.69 -5.61
C ASP A 80 -16.89 -2.14 -5.25
N ASN A 81 -17.94 -2.94 -5.45
CA ASN A 81 -19.33 -2.54 -5.15
C ASN A 81 -19.59 -2.27 -3.65
N ASP A 82 -18.71 -2.74 -2.76
CA ASP A 82 -18.67 -2.37 -1.35
C ASP A 82 -17.80 -1.11 -1.19
N THR A 83 -18.39 -0.09 -0.58
CA THR A 83 -17.74 1.21 -0.36
C THR A 83 -16.81 1.22 0.84
N ARG A 84 -16.75 0.11 1.59
CA ARG A 84 -15.95 -0.01 2.82
C ARG A 84 -14.59 -0.68 2.61
N THR A 85 -14.32 -1.22 1.44
CA THR A 85 -13.07 -1.91 1.10
C THR A 85 -12.01 -0.95 0.58
N ASP A 86 -10.75 -1.26 0.87
CA ASP A 86 -9.63 -0.55 0.26
C ASP A 86 -9.62 -0.82 -1.23
N PHE A 87 -9.46 0.23 -2.02
CA PHE A 87 -9.34 0.16 -3.47
C PHE A 87 -7.90 0.43 -3.94
N CYS A 88 -6.99 0.66 -2.99
CA CYS A 88 -5.57 0.95 -3.20
C CYS A 88 -4.73 0.36 -2.05
N ASP A 89 -3.48 0.03 -2.33
CA ASP A 89 -2.50 -0.44 -1.35
C ASP A 89 -2.17 0.66 -0.32
N ASN A 90 -2.22 0.30 0.96
CA ASN A 90 -2.04 1.23 2.08
C ASN A 90 -0.61 1.76 2.23
N THR A 91 0.36 1.15 1.56
CA THR A 91 1.79 1.48 1.68
C THR A 91 2.27 2.32 0.51
N ASN A 92 1.93 1.93 -0.72
CA ASN A 92 2.44 2.56 -1.94
C ASN A 92 1.35 3.23 -2.82
N GLY A 93 0.06 3.03 -2.50
CA GLY A 93 -1.06 3.65 -3.20
C GLY A 93 -1.47 2.98 -4.51
N ALA A 94 -0.92 1.80 -4.83
CA ALA A 94 -1.26 1.07 -6.06
C ALA A 94 -2.70 0.58 -6.06
N CYS A 95 -3.42 0.78 -7.15
CA CYS A 95 -4.83 0.39 -7.26
C CYS A 95 -4.98 -1.14 -7.29
N LEU A 96 -5.77 -1.69 -6.37
CA LEU A 96 -5.90 -3.16 -6.18
C LEU A 96 -6.71 -3.83 -7.28
N TYR A 97 -7.66 -3.09 -7.87
CA TYR A 97 -8.59 -3.58 -8.88
C TYR A 97 -8.32 -3.00 -10.27
N GLY A 98 -7.14 -2.41 -10.46
CA GLY A 98 -6.76 -1.74 -11.71
C GLY A 98 -7.36 -0.34 -11.86
N CYS A 99 -7.31 0.16 -13.10
CA CYS A 99 -7.66 1.53 -13.45
C CYS A 99 -9.01 1.61 -14.17
N GLN A 100 -9.70 2.73 -13.98
CA GLN A 100 -10.81 3.14 -14.84
C GLN A 100 -10.32 3.31 -16.29
N ASP A 101 -11.24 3.16 -17.24
CA ASP A 101 -10.95 3.30 -18.67
C ASP A 101 -10.24 4.63 -18.97
N GLY A 102 -9.17 4.55 -19.78
CA GLY A 102 -8.36 5.71 -20.13
C GLY A 102 -7.26 6.07 -19.14
N TYR A 103 -7.07 5.31 -18.05
CA TYR A 103 -5.97 5.51 -17.10
C TYR A 103 -5.06 4.29 -16.99
N GLN A 104 -3.77 4.53 -16.79
CA GLN A 104 -2.73 3.51 -16.70
C GLN A 104 -1.72 3.76 -15.57
N GLY A 105 -0.94 2.72 -15.28
CA GLY A 105 0.10 2.70 -14.26
C GLY A 105 -0.41 2.20 -12.90
N PRO A 106 0.51 1.94 -11.95
CA PRO A 106 0.16 1.34 -10.67
C PRO A 106 -0.83 2.19 -9.87
N ASN A 107 -0.75 3.52 -9.99
CA ASN A 107 -1.62 4.47 -9.28
C ASN A 107 -2.64 5.16 -10.21
N CYS A 108 -2.83 4.68 -11.45
CA CYS A 108 -3.81 5.23 -12.40
C CYS A 108 -3.74 6.77 -12.56
N THR A 109 -2.53 7.31 -12.68
CA THR A 109 -2.29 8.75 -12.87
C THR A 109 -1.90 9.12 -14.29
N LYS A 110 -1.61 8.14 -15.14
CA LYS A 110 -1.24 8.36 -16.55
C LYS A 110 -2.48 8.18 -17.41
N VAL A 111 -2.68 9.06 -18.38
CA VAL A 111 -3.78 8.97 -19.35
C VAL A 111 -3.34 8.05 -20.51
N ASP A 112 -4.25 7.23 -20.99
CA ASP A 112 -4.06 6.41 -22.19
C ASP A 112 -4.19 7.29 -23.44
N GLU A 113 -3.06 7.74 -23.99
CA GLU A 113 -3.02 8.58 -25.19
C GLU A 113 -3.36 7.82 -26.49
N ASN A 114 -3.57 6.50 -26.41
CA ASN A 114 -3.73 5.65 -27.58
C ASN A 114 -5.10 5.83 -28.26
N ASP A 115 -6.11 6.31 -27.53
CA ASP A 115 -7.47 6.50 -28.07
C ASP A 115 -7.52 7.63 -29.11
N VAL A 116 -6.76 8.71 -28.91
CA VAL A 116 -6.67 9.84 -29.85
C VAL A 116 -5.96 9.41 -31.14
N VAL A 117 -4.94 8.57 -31.04
CA VAL A 117 -4.15 8.10 -32.19
C VAL A 117 -5.01 7.24 -33.11
N VAL A 118 -5.85 6.34 -32.55
CA VAL A 118 -6.73 5.47 -33.35
C VAL A 118 -7.74 6.30 -34.15
N VAL A 119 -8.38 7.28 -33.51
CA VAL A 119 -9.38 8.15 -34.19
C VAL A 119 -8.73 8.94 -35.34
N VAL A 120 -7.54 9.52 -35.10
CA VAL A 120 -6.82 10.28 -36.13
C VAL A 120 -6.39 9.38 -37.29
N VAL A 121 -5.85 8.19 -37.00
CA VAL A 121 -5.41 7.25 -38.04
C VAL A 121 -6.58 6.77 -38.89
N VAL A 122 -7.72 6.41 -38.29
CA VAL A 122 -8.92 5.98 -39.04
C VAL A 122 -9.47 7.11 -39.92
N ALA A 123 -9.49 8.35 -39.42
CA ALA A 123 -9.91 9.51 -40.19
C ALA A 123 -8.98 9.77 -41.40
N VAL A 124 -7.67 9.69 -41.21
CA VAL A 124 -6.70 9.88 -42.30
C VAL A 124 -6.79 8.76 -43.33
N VAL A 125 -6.87 7.50 -42.91
CA VAL A 125 -6.98 6.34 -43.81
C VAL A 125 -8.27 6.41 -44.63
N SER A 126 -9.40 6.75 -44.01
CA SER A 126 -10.68 6.89 -44.71
C SER A 126 -10.64 8.00 -45.75
N LEU A 127 -10.03 9.16 -45.45
CA LEU A 127 -9.82 10.23 -46.43
C LEU A 127 -8.96 9.77 -47.61
N ILE A 128 -7.87 9.05 -47.38
CA ILE A 128 -6.99 8.53 -48.45
C ILE A 128 -7.75 7.56 -49.37
N VAL A 129 -8.58 6.67 -48.82
CA VAL A 129 -9.40 5.73 -49.60
C VAL A 129 -10.45 6.47 -50.44
N VAL A 130 -11.08 7.51 -49.88
CA VAL A 130 -12.05 8.34 -50.61
C VAL A 130 -11.36 9.10 -51.75
N ILE A 131 -10.21 9.73 -51.50
CA ILE A 131 -9.46 10.47 -52.52
C ILE A 131 -8.99 9.52 -53.63
N SER A 132 -8.43 8.37 -53.28
CA SER A 132 -7.98 7.38 -54.27
C SER A 132 -9.12 6.84 -55.14
N SER A 133 -10.30 6.57 -54.56
CA SER A 133 -11.46 6.13 -55.34
C SER A 133 -11.98 7.21 -56.29
N ILE A 134 -12.02 8.49 -55.87
CA ILE A 134 -12.38 9.61 -56.74
C ILE A 134 -11.38 9.76 -57.90
N ILE A 135 -10.07 9.66 -57.62
CA ILE A 135 -9.04 9.74 -58.65
C ILE A 135 -9.23 8.63 -59.70
N VAL A 136 -9.51 7.39 -59.27
CA VAL A 136 -9.77 6.27 -60.19
C VAL A 136 -10.98 6.55 -61.08
N VAL A 137 -12.07 7.09 -60.54
CA VAL A 137 -13.28 7.44 -61.31
C VAL A 137 -13.03 8.55 -62.33
N ILE A 138 -12.16 9.52 -62.02
CA ILE A 138 -11.83 10.63 -62.94
C ILE A 138 -10.90 10.18 -64.07
N LEU A 139 -10.04 9.18 -63.82
CA LEU A 139 -9.06 8.68 -64.79
C LEU A 139 -9.63 7.65 -65.78
N VAL A 140 -10.82 7.12 -65.53
CA VAL A 140 -11.54 6.16 -66.40
C VAL A 140 -12.59 6.89 -67.21
#